data_AF-A0A7C1M6Y4-F1
#
_entry.id   AF-A0A7C1M6Y4-F1
#
_cell.length_a   1.000
_cell.length_b   1.000
_cell.length_c   1.000
_cell.angle_alpha   90.00
_cell.angle_beta   90.00
_cell.angle_gamma   90.00
#
_symmetry.space_group_name_H-M   'P 1'
#
loop_
_entity.id
_entity.type
_entity.pdbx_description
1 polymer ?
#
loop_
_entity_poly.entity_id
_entity_poly.type
_entity_poly.pdbx_seq_one_letter_code
_entity_poly.pdbx_strand_id
1 'polypeptide(L)'
;MKEVVILEKVYGDRSGFLKLDRRLKALLGDLEVEWKLSAVKKNWVKVSITGEDEEISANLVREEFGEVPYKLSAVKEGETYRGRFIDLGKVGYGAYIDIGIFRPRPKDALLPLYYLKETFGEMPVREMI
;
A
#
# COMPACT_ATOMS: atom_id res chain seq x y z
N MET A 1 10.13 -10.08 17.15
CA MET A 1 9.86 -10.04 15.69
C MET A 1 8.75 -9.05 15.43
N LYS A 2 8.97 -8.09 14.52
CA LYS A 2 7.97 -7.12 14.07
C LYS A 2 7.61 -7.38 12.61
N GLU A 3 6.35 -7.11 12.27
CA GLU A 3 5.86 -7.17 10.89
C GLU A 3 5.19 -5.86 10.53
N VAL A 4 5.52 -5.33 9.36
CA VAL A 4 4.89 -4.14 8.78
C VAL A 4 4.47 -4.47 7.35
N VAL A 5 3.23 -4.19 6.99
CA VAL A 5 2.75 -4.35 5.60
C VAL A 5 2.70 -2.99 4.95
N ILE A 6 3.68 -2.71 4.09
CA ILE A 6 3.93 -1.37 3.56
C ILE A 6 3.03 -1.01 2.38
N LEU A 7 2.89 0.29 2.08
CA LEU A 7 2.08 0.81 0.96
C LEU A 7 2.75 0.63 -0.42
N GLU A 8 3.49 -0.47 -0.58
CA GLU A 8 4.10 -0.88 -1.84
C GLU A 8 3.60 -2.25 -2.28
N LYS A 9 3.45 -2.38 -3.61
CA LYS A 9 3.09 -3.64 -4.26
C LYS A 9 4.22 -4.09 -5.16
N VAL A 10 4.50 -5.39 -5.17
CA VAL A 10 5.47 -6.01 -6.07
C VAL A 10 4.75 -6.94 -7.03
N TYR A 11 4.92 -6.71 -8.33
CA TYR A 11 4.31 -7.51 -9.38
C TYR A 11 5.40 -8.19 -10.21
N GLY A 12 5.12 -9.39 -10.71
CA GLY A 12 6.01 -10.07 -11.64
C GLY A 12 7.24 -10.68 -10.96
N ASP A 13 8.42 -10.41 -11.52
CA ASP A 13 9.68 -11.06 -11.17
C ASP A 13 10.33 -10.53 -9.86
N ARG A 14 11.51 -11.06 -9.54
CA ARG A 14 12.27 -10.71 -8.32
C ARG A 14 12.78 -9.26 -8.29
N SER A 15 12.66 -8.50 -9.39
CA SER A 15 13.26 -7.16 -9.50
C SER A 15 12.63 -6.12 -8.54
N GLY A 16 11.32 -6.23 -8.27
CA GLY A 16 10.62 -5.35 -7.34
C GLY A 16 11.13 -5.50 -5.91
N PHE A 17 11.35 -6.73 -5.46
CA PHE A 17 11.95 -7.00 -4.15
C PHE A 17 13.37 -6.48 -4.05
N LEU A 18 14.21 -6.63 -5.09
CA LEU A 18 15.58 -6.10 -5.08
C LEU A 18 15.65 -4.57 -4.97
N LYS A 19 14.67 -3.86 -5.55
CA LYS A 19 14.57 -2.40 -5.39
C LYS A 19 14.18 -2.01 -3.96
N LEU A 20 13.21 -2.71 -3.38
CA LEU A 20 12.78 -2.45 -1.99
C LEU A 20 13.87 -2.82 -0.99
N ASP A 21 14.58 -3.93 -1.21
CA ASP A 21 15.68 -4.36 -0.35
C ASP A 21 16.81 -3.31 -0.31
N ARG A 22 17.17 -2.73 -1.46
CA ARG A 22 18.13 -1.61 -1.50
C ARG A 22 17.66 -0.38 -0.72
N ARG A 23 16.36 -0.06 -0.76
CA ARG A 23 15.81 1.05 0.02
C ARG A 23 15.82 0.75 1.52
N LEU A 24 15.45 -0.48 1.92
CA LEU A 24 15.54 -0.92 3.31
C LEU A 24 16.98 -0.91 3.83
N LYS A 25 17.94 -1.34 3.01
CA LYS A 25 19.35 -1.29 3.36
C LYS A 25 19.85 0.14 3.59
N ALA A 26 19.39 1.10 2.78
CA ALA A 26 19.72 2.51 2.98
C ALA A 26 19.04 3.11 4.23
N LEU A 27 17.86 2.60 4.62
CA LEU A 27 17.09 3.09 5.76
C LEU A 27 17.53 2.47 7.10
N LEU A 28 17.84 1.17 7.11
CA LEU A 28 18.07 0.36 8.32
C LEU A 28 19.51 -0.14 8.44
N GLY A 29 20.39 0.21 7.50
CA GLY A 29 21.72 -0.39 7.38
C GLY A 29 22.65 -0.19 8.57
N ASP A 30 22.40 0.85 9.37
CA ASP A 30 23.17 1.17 10.57
C ASP A 30 22.54 0.63 11.87
N LEU A 31 21.43 -0.13 11.77
CA LEU A 31 20.72 -0.71 12.89
C LEU A 31 21.00 -2.21 13.03
N GLU A 32 20.96 -2.74 14.25
CA GLU A 32 21.20 -4.15 14.53
C GLU A 32 19.96 -5.01 14.27
N VAL A 33 19.58 -5.11 12.98
CA VAL A 33 18.43 -5.89 12.52
C VAL A 33 18.68 -6.66 11.23
N GLU A 34 17.97 -7.77 11.11
CA GLU A 34 17.73 -8.47 9.85
C GLU A 34 16.29 -8.25 9.40
N TRP A 35 16.07 -8.20 8.08
CA TRP A 35 14.74 -8.14 7.50
C TRP A 35 14.52 -9.17 6.39
N LYS A 36 13.25 -9.53 6.19
CA LYS A 36 12.78 -10.37 5.08
C LYS A 36 11.60 -9.72 4.40
N LEU A 37 11.64 -9.69 3.07
CA LEU A 37 10.54 -9.22 2.24
C LEU A 37 9.70 -10.40 1.75
N SER A 38 8.38 -10.25 1.81
CA SER A 38 7.44 -11.21 1.22
C SER A 38 6.22 -10.50 0.63
N ALA A 39 5.59 -11.11 -0.37
CA ALA A 39 4.29 -10.65 -0.85
C ALA A 39 3.18 -11.28 -0.01
N VAL A 40 2.18 -10.48 0.36
CA VAL A 40 0.93 -10.94 0.97
C VAL A 40 -0.22 -10.80 -0.03
N LYS A 41 -1.47 -10.99 0.42
CA LYS A 41 -2.67 -10.86 -0.41
C LYS A 41 -2.62 -9.60 -1.28
N LYS A 42 -3.07 -9.71 -2.53
CA LYS A 42 -3.08 -8.63 -3.51
C LYS A 42 -1.70 -7.98 -3.73
N ASN A 43 -0.62 -8.74 -3.55
CA ASN A 43 0.75 -8.33 -3.87
C ASN A 43 1.33 -7.18 -3.01
N TRP A 44 0.68 -6.84 -1.90
CA TRP A 44 1.30 -5.92 -0.93
C TRP A 44 2.54 -6.54 -0.32
N VAL A 45 3.51 -5.71 0.06
CA VAL A 45 4.76 -6.18 0.62
C VAL A 45 4.70 -6.18 2.15
N LYS A 46 5.07 -7.32 2.75
CA LYS A 46 5.36 -7.42 4.17
C LYS A 46 6.87 -7.37 4.38
N VAL A 47 7.27 -6.52 5.32
CA VAL A 47 8.61 -6.46 5.89
C VAL A 47 8.56 -7.13 7.25
N SER A 48 9.24 -8.27 7.39
CA SER A 48 9.43 -8.97 8.66
C SER A 48 10.81 -8.60 9.21
N ILE A 49 10.86 -8.04 10.41
CA ILE A 49 12.07 -7.48 11.04
C ILE A 49 12.36 -8.23 12.34
N THR A 50 13.63 -8.56 12.57
CA THR A 50 14.13 -9.25 13.76
C THR A 50 15.49 -8.72 14.15
N GLY A 51 15.74 -8.49 15.44
CA GLY A 51 17.02 -7.99 15.93
C GLY A 51 16.85 -7.19 17.22
N GLU A 52 17.91 -6.56 17.69
CA GLU A 52 17.89 -5.71 18.88
C GLU A 52 17.07 -4.43 18.62
N ASP A 53 17.25 -3.82 17.44
CA ASP A 53 16.58 -2.58 17.04
C ASP A 53 15.24 -2.80 16.31
N GLU A 54 14.55 -3.92 16.54
CA GLU A 54 13.37 -4.28 15.73
C GLU A 54 12.19 -3.29 15.87
N GLU A 55 12.01 -2.66 17.03
CA GLU A 55 10.92 -1.71 17.26
C GLU A 55 11.15 -0.40 16.52
N ILE A 56 12.34 0.20 16.67
CA ILE A 56 12.69 1.45 16.00
C ILE A 56 12.76 1.26 14.49
N SER A 57 13.28 0.12 14.03
CA SER A 57 13.31 -0.25 12.61
C SER A 57 11.90 -0.35 12.03
N ALA A 58 10.96 -0.97 12.75
CA ALA A 58 9.57 -1.06 12.30
C ALA A 58 8.91 0.33 12.20
N ASN A 59 9.20 1.24 13.13
CA ASN A 59 8.69 2.61 13.08
C ASN A 59 9.26 3.40 11.90
N LEU A 60 10.58 3.31 11.64
CA LEU A 60 11.20 3.92 10.46
C LEU A 60 10.57 3.41 9.16
N VAL A 61 10.29 2.11 9.07
CA VAL A 61 9.61 1.53 7.91
C VAL A 61 8.19 2.08 7.75
N ARG A 62 7.43 2.25 8.84
CA ARG A 62 6.10 2.87 8.78
C ARG A 62 6.16 4.32 8.34
N GLU A 63 7.14 5.08 8.80
CA GLU A 63 7.30 6.50 8.43
C GLU A 63 7.68 6.66 6.95
N GLU A 64 8.64 5.87 6.47
CA GLU A 64 9.15 5.98 5.09
C GLU A 64 8.14 5.43 4.06
N PHE A 65 7.51 4.29 4.34
CA PHE A 65 6.69 3.59 3.36
C PHE A 65 5.19 3.66 3.64
N GLY A 66 4.78 4.07 4.84
CA GLY A 66 3.41 3.90 5.32
C GLY A 66 3.05 2.44 5.59
N GLU A 67 1.91 2.21 6.22
CA GLU A 67 1.39 0.88 6.53
C GLU A 67 -0.06 0.75 6.09
N VAL A 68 -0.42 -0.43 5.54
CA VAL A 68 -1.82 -0.70 5.21
C VAL A 68 -2.65 -0.86 6.49
N PRO A 69 -3.91 -0.37 6.52
CA PRO A 69 -4.79 -0.50 7.67
C PRO A 69 -5.07 -1.96 8.09
N TYR A 70 -5.01 -2.92 7.16
CA TYR A 70 -5.20 -4.37 7.34
C TYR A 70 -6.62 -4.81 7.80
N LYS A 71 -7.24 -4.07 8.71
CA LYS A 71 -8.58 -4.25 9.25
C LYS A 71 -9.44 -3.04 8.89
N LEU A 72 -10.72 -3.28 8.59
CA LEU A 72 -11.67 -2.20 8.35
C LEU A 72 -11.78 -1.26 9.57
N SER A 73 -11.65 -1.78 10.79
CA SER A 73 -11.71 -0.99 12.02
C SER A 73 -10.54 -0.03 12.22
N ALA A 74 -9.47 -0.14 11.44
CA ALA A 74 -8.34 0.78 11.48
C ALA A 74 -8.57 1.99 10.56
N VAL A 75 -9.61 1.96 9.72
CA VAL A 75 -9.99 3.08 8.86
C VAL A 75 -10.90 4.03 9.63
N LYS A 76 -10.59 5.32 9.58
CA LYS A 76 -11.34 6.38 10.23
C LYS A 76 -11.85 7.39 9.20
N GLU A 77 -13.00 7.94 9.48
CA GLU A 77 -13.56 9.03 8.69
C GLU A 77 -12.67 10.27 8.78
N GLY A 78 -12.53 10.98 7.66
CA GLY A 78 -11.69 12.19 7.56
C GLY A 78 -10.18 11.95 7.42
N GLU A 79 -9.70 10.70 7.53
CA GLU A 79 -8.30 10.37 7.30
C GLU A 79 -8.01 10.09 5.81
N THR A 80 -6.77 10.37 5.37
CA THR A 80 -6.30 10.12 4.00
C THR A 80 -5.58 8.78 3.93
N TYR A 81 -5.96 7.93 2.97
CA TYR A 81 -5.33 6.64 2.74
C TYR A 81 -4.73 6.57 1.33
N ARG A 82 -3.49 6.09 1.24
CA ARG A 82 -2.85 5.78 -0.05
C ARG A 82 -3.26 4.38 -0.50
N GLY A 83 -3.54 4.23 -1.79
CA GLY A 83 -3.93 2.96 -2.37
C GLY A 83 -3.40 2.77 -3.79
N ARG A 84 -3.84 1.69 -4.43
CA ARG A 84 -3.53 1.39 -5.84
C ARG A 84 -4.82 1.13 -6.60
N PHE A 85 -5.00 1.77 -7.74
CA PHE A 85 -6.11 1.48 -8.66
C PHE A 85 -6.08 0.00 -9.08
N ILE A 86 -7.24 -0.65 -9.09
CA ILE A 86 -7.36 -2.07 -9.45
C ILE A 86 -8.31 -2.27 -10.63
N ASP A 87 -9.45 -1.59 -10.62
CA ASP A 87 -10.52 -1.80 -11.59
C ASP A 87 -11.34 -0.50 -11.72
N LEU A 88 -11.95 -0.28 -12.87
CA LEU A 88 -12.95 0.77 -13.10
C LEU A 88 -14.38 0.26 -12.85
N GLY A 89 -14.51 -1.03 -12.51
CA GLY A 89 -15.76 -1.71 -12.26
C GLY A 89 -16.52 -1.99 -13.55
N LYS A 90 -17.10 -3.19 -13.65
CA LYS A 90 -17.91 -3.58 -14.83
C LYS A 90 -19.15 -2.70 -15.06
N VAL A 91 -19.59 -1.97 -14.03
CA VAL A 91 -20.88 -1.27 -13.98
C VAL A 91 -20.72 0.26 -13.95
N GLY A 92 -19.48 0.79 -14.00
CA GLY A 92 -19.24 2.23 -14.14
C GLY A 92 -19.50 3.09 -12.90
N TYR A 93 -19.56 2.50 -11.69
CA TYR A 93 -19.79 3.27 -10.45
C TYR A 93 -18.62 4.19 -10.05
N GLY A 94 -17.44 3.97 -10.59
CA GLY A 94 -16.23 4.72 -10.26
C GLY A 94 -15.00 3.82 -10.24
N ALA A 95 -13.90 4.32 -9.70
CA ALA A 95 -12.65 3.58 -9.65
C ALA A 95 -12.52 2.82 -8.32
N TYR A 96 -12.19 1.54 -8.39
CA TYR A 96 -11.87 0.71 -7.23
C TYR A 96 -10.38 0.81 -6.89
N ILE A 97 -10.11 1.08 -5.63
CA ILE A 97 -8.78 1.32 -5.08
C ILE A 97 -8.52 0.31 -3.97
N ASP A 98 -7.44 -0.46 -4.10
CA ASP A 98 -6.95 -1.31 -3.02
C ASP A 98 -6.22 -0.42 -2.01
N ILE A 99 -6.75 -0.33 -0.80
CA ILE A 99 -6.09 0.33 0.34
C ILE A 99 -5.58 -0.67 1.37
N GLY A 100 -5.60 -1.98 1.08
CA GLY A 100 -5.00 -3.01 1.94
C GLY A 100 -5.86 -3.42 3.15
N ILE A 101 -7.20 -3.42 3.03
CA ILE A 101 -8.09 -4.01 4.02
C ILE A 101 -8.28 -5.50 3.71
N PHE A 102 -7.92 -6.38 4.65
CA PHE A 102 -8.05 -7.84 4.50
C PHE A 102 -8.99 -8.49 5.50
N ARG A 103 -9.32 -7.82 6.60
CA ARG A 103 -10.21 -8.33 7.66
C ARG A 103 -11.38 -7.36 7.94
N PRO A 104 -12.58 -7.88 8.25
CA PRO A 104 -12.94 -9.30 8.37
C PRO A 104 -13.01 -10.04 7.03
N ARG A 105 -13.26 -9.32 5.93
CA ARG A 105 -13.13 -9.80 4.56
C ARG A 105 -12.39 -8.74 3.74
N PRO A 106 -11.66 -9.12 2.68
CA PRO A 106 -11.03 -8.15 1.79
C PRO A 106 -12.06 -7.15 1.25
N LYS A 107 -11.74 -5.86 1.32
CA LYS A 107 -12.56 -4.77 0.79
C LYS A 107 -11.68 -3.77 0.06
N ASP A 108 -12.22 -3.25 -1.03
CA ASP A 108 -11.62 -2.16 -1.79
C ASP A 108 -12.39 -0.87 -1.51
N ALA A 109 -11.69 0.25 -1.55
CA ALA A 109 -12.30 1.56 -1.52
C ALA A 109 -12.90 1.88 -2.90
N LEU A 110 -14.02 2.60 -2.90
CA LEU A 110 -14.63 3.12 -4.12
C LEU A 110 -14.38 4.62 -4.17
N LEU A 111 -13.79 5.08 -5.26
CA LEU A 111 -13.78 6.49 -5.63
C LEU A 111 -14.94 6.72 -6.62
N PRO A 112 -16.06 7.31 -6.18
CA PRO A 112 -17.27 7.35 -6.98
C PRO A 112 -17.13 8.19 -8.25
N LEU A 113 -17.85 7.81 -9.31
CA LEU A 113 -17.81 8.52 -10.58
C LEU A 113 -18.25 9.99 -10.47
N TYR A 114 -19.26 10.30 -9.65
CA TYR A 114 -19.71 11.68 -9.46
C TYR A 114 -18.59 12.57 -8.91
N TYR A 115 -17.80 12.05 -7.95
CA TYR A 115 -16.67 12.76 -7.36
C TYR A 115 -15.56 13.00 -8.39
N LEU A 116 -15.28 11.99 -9.21
CA LEU A 116 -14.31 12.11 -10.31
C LEU A 116 -14.73 13.17 -11.32
N LYS A 117 -15.99 13.18 -11.75
CA LYS A 117 -16.53 14.18 -12.68
C LYS A 117 -16.51 15.59 -12.10
N GLU A 118 -16.87 15.74 -10.84
CA GLU A 118 -16.82 17.04 -10.15
C GLU A 118 -15.37 17.57 -10.05
N THR A 119 -14.40 16.67 -9.79
CA THR A 119 -12.99 17.04 -9.62
C THR A 119 -12.28 17.32 -10.95
N PHE A 120 -12.52 16.49 -11.97
CA PHE A 120 -11.73 16.47 -13.20
C PHE A 120 -12.51 16.91 -14.45
N GLY A 121 -13.82 17.17 -14.34
CA GLY A 121 -14.70 17.46 -15.46
C GLY A 121 -15.24 16.18 -16.14
N GLU A 122 -16.15 16.37 -17.10
CA GLU A 122 -16.80 15.26 -17.79
C GLU A 122 -16.06 14.75 -19.02
N MET A 123 -15.16 15.56 -19.60
CA MET A 123 -14.45 15.21 -20.81
C MET A 123 -13.37 14.16 -20.53
N PRO A 124 -13.41 12.99 -21.21
CA PRO A 124 -12.32 12.03 -21.14
C PRO A 124 -11.01 12.65 -21.62
N VAL A 125 -9.89 12.33 -20.96
CA VAL A 125 -8.55 12.83 -21.34
C VAL A 125 -8.22 12.55 -22.81
N ARG A 126 -8.68 11.43 -23.37
CA ARG A 126 -8.48 11.08 -24.80
C ARG A 126 -9.14 12.07 -25.78
N GLU A 127 -10.14 12.82 -25.32
CA GLU A 127 -10.85 13.84 -26.10
C GLU A 127 -10.32 15.26 -25.81
N MET A 128 -9.35 15.40 -24.90
CA MET A 128 -8.72 16.69 -24.54
C MET A 128 -7.42 16.97 -25.31
N ILE A 129 -6.86 15.96 -25.99
CA ILE A 129 -5.59 16.01 -26.71
C ILE A 129 -5.90 15.94 -28.21
#